data_AF-A0A2E8LRV6-F1
#
_entry.id   AF-A0A2E8LRV6-F1
#
_cell.length_a   1.000
_cell.length_b   1.000
_cell.length_c   1.000
_cell.angle_alpha   90.00
_cell.angle_beta   90.00
_cell.angle_gamma   90.00
#
_symmetry.space_group_name_H-M   'P 1'
#
loop_
_entity.id
_entity.type
_entity.pdbx_description
1 polymer ?
#
loop_
_entity_poly.entity_id
_entity_poly.type
_entity_poly.pdbx_seq_one_letter_code
_entity_poly.pdbx_strand_id
1 'polypeptide(L)'
;MNGYQGTPRGPSMELDLDDGQLEEIAGIEKELRSDLQELKVQRYEESLKLQELYAEDELDAGDINDQQQKVFDVIKEITELQVEAQQDIRDLLTSEQRTQLQRSGGWLMLN
;
A
#
# COMPACT_ATOMS: atom_id res chain seq x y z
N MET A 1 -29.57 5.21 6.93
CA MET A 1 -28.72 4.02 6.73
C MET A 1 -28.44 3.94 5.23
N ASN A 2 -27.32 4.50 4.77
CA ASN A 2 -26.95 4.44 3.36
C ASN A 2 -25.86 3.37 3.22
N GLY A 3 -26.25 2.21 2.68
CA GLY A 3 -25.33 1.17 2.28
C GLY A 3 -24.49 1.69 1.11
N TYR A 4 -23.23 1.99 1.38
CA TYR A 4 -22.22 2.05 0.35
C TYR A 4 -21.99 0.63 -0.18
N GLN A 5 -22.89 0.15 -1.04
CA GLN A 5 -22.51 -0.83 -2.05
C GLN A 5 -21.68 -0.06 -3.07
N GLY A 6 -20.41 0.14 -2.75
CA GLY A 6 -19.43 0.42 -3.78
C GLY A 6 -19.50 -0.74 -4.75
N THR A 7 -19.98 -0.48 -5.96
CA THR A 7 -19.80 -1.43 -7.07
C THR A 7 -18.30 -1.75 -7.10
N PRO A 8 -17.86 -3.02 -7.10
CA PRO A 8 -16.45 -3.35 -7.14
C PRO A 8 -15.88 -2.92 -8.50
N ARG A 9 -15.51 -1.65 -8.66
CA ARG A 9 -14.68 -1.20 -9.78
C ARG A 9 -13.23 -1.41 -9.36
N GLY A 10 -12.81 -2.66 -9.43
CA GLY A 10 -11.47 -3.13 -9.21
C GLY A 10 -11.26 -4.48 -9.91
N PRO A 11 -10.05 -5.06 -9.83
CA PRO A 11 -9.70 -6.36 -10.42
C PRO A 11 -10.68 -7.50 -10.09
N SER A 12 -11.47 -7.33 -9.02
CA SER A 12 -12.46 -8.29 -8.51
C SER A 12 -13.55 -8.70 -9.50
N MET A 13 -14.03 -7.81 -10.40
CA MET A 13 -15.05 -8.20 -11.39
C MET A 13 -14.49 -9.02 -12.56
N GLU A 14 -13.17 -9.03 -12.76
CA GLU A 14 -12.53 -9.76 -13.87
C GLU A 14 -12.13 -11.19 -13.46
N LEU A 15 -12.07 -11.48 -12.16
CA LEU A 15 -11.57 -12.74 -11.61
C LEU A 15 -12.67 -13.73 -11.16
N ASP A 16 -13.96 -13.38 -11.30
CA ASP A 16 -15.09 -14.21 -10.86
C ASP A 16 -14.88 -14.74 -9.42
N LEU A 17 -14.59 -13.82 -8.50
CA LEU A 17 -14.34 -14.14 -7.09
C LEU A 17 -15.64 -14.59 -6.42
N ASP A 18 -15.55 -15.64 -5.60
CA ASP A 18 -16.69 -16.05 -4.76
C ASP A 18 -16.86 -15.14 -3.52
N ASP A 19 -18.00 -15.25 -2.85
CA ASP A 19 -18.34 -14.42 -1.68
C ASP A 19 -17.32 -14.54 -0.54
N GLY A 20 -16.71 -15.72 -0.35
CA GLY A 20 -15.69 -15.95 0.67
C GLY A 20 -14.37 -15.26 0.31
N GLN A 21 -13.93 -15.42 -0.94
CA GLN A 21 -12.75 -14.72 -1.45
C GLN A 21 -12.93 -13.20 -1.35
N LEU A 22 -14.12 -12.67 -1.69
CA LEU A 22 -14.43 -11.25 -1.58
C LEU A 22 -14.37 -10.73 -0.14
N GLU A 23 -14.89 -11.49 0.83
CA GLU A 23 -14.86 -11.12 2.25
C GLU A 23 -13.43 -11.10 2.79
N GLU A 24 -12.62 -12.11 2.48
CA GLU A 24 -11.23 -12.20 2.93
C GLU A 24 -10.36 -11.09 2.30
N ILE A 25 -10.51 -10.84 1.00
CA ILE A 25 -9.83 -9.73 0.31
C ILE A 25 -10.21 -8.39 0.93
N ALA A 26 -11.49 -8.17 1.24
CA ALA A 26 -11.92 -6.94 1.90
C ALA A 26 -11.32 -6.77 3.31
N GLY A 27 -11.09 -7.89 4.03
CA GLY A 27 -10.36 -7.92 5.29
C GLY A 27 -8.93 -7.44 5.13
N ILE A 28 -8.18 -8.05 4.20
CA ILE A 28 -6.78 -7.70 3.89
C ILE A 28 -6.68 -6.22 3.46
N GLU A 29 -7.55 -5.76 2.57
CA GLU A 29 -7.55 -4.36 2.15
C GLU A 29 -7.82 -3.38 3.30
N LYS A 30 -8.70 -3.75 4.23
CA LYS A 30 -9.03 -2.91 5.38
C LYS A 30 -7.85 -2.80 6.33
N GLU A 31 -7.17 -3.91 6.62
CA GLU A 31 -5.96 -3.95 7.44
C GLU A 31 -4.85 -3.12 6.79
N LEU A 32 -4.53 -3.40 5.53
CA LEU A 32 -3.54 -2.64 4.76
C LEU A 32 -3.84 -1.13 4.77
N ARG A 33 -5.10 -0.71 4.59
CA ARG A 33 -5.47 0.72 4.63
C ARG A 33 -5.21 1.34 6.00
N SER A 34 -5.43 0.61 7.08
CA SER A 34 -5.17 1.05 8.44
C SER A 34 -3.68 1.28 8.65
N ASP A 35 -2.85 0.29 8.32
CA ASP A 35 -1.40 0.35 8.54
C ASP A 35 -0.75 1.41 7.65
N LEU A 36 -1.17 1.51 6.39
CA LEU A 36 -0.72 2.56 5.48
C LEU A 36 -1.11 3.96 5.94
N GLN A 37 -2.21 4.13 6.70
CA GLN A 37 -2.57 5.45 7.21
C GLN A 37 -1.53 5.95 8.21
N GLU A 38 -1.09 5.09 9.13
CA GLU A 38 -0.08 5.42 10.14
C GLU A 38 1.27 5.72 9.48
N LEU A 39 1.71 4.86 8.54
CA LEU A 39 2.97 5.06 7.82
C LEU A 39 2.96 6.30 6.92
N LYS A 40 1.82 6.67 6.33
CA LYS A 40 1.69 7.92 5.56
C LYS A 40 1.89 9.15 6.45
N VAL A 41 1.38 9.12 7.68
CA VAL A 41 1.61 10.18 8.67
C VAL A 41 3.09 10.23 9.05
N GLN A 42 3.69 9.09 9.39
CA GLN A 42 5.10 9.02 9.76
C GLN A 42 6.02 9.51 8.63
N ARG A 43 5.77 9.08 7.38
CA ARG A 43 6.52 9.54 6.21
C ARG A 43 6.43 11.06 6.06
N TYR A 44 5.25 11.63 6.28
CA TYR A 44 5.04 13.07 6.21
C TYR A 44 5.85 13.80 7.30
N GLU A 45 5.81 13.32 8.54
CA GLU A 45 6.58 13.89 9.65
C GLU A 45 8.10 13.83 9.40
N GLU A 46 8.63 12.70 8.92
CA GLU A 46 10.05 12.58 8.59
C GLU A 46 10.44 13.48 7.40
N SER A 47 9.52 13.71 6.46
CA SER A 47 9.73 14.64 5.34
C SER A 47 9.71 16.10 5.79
N LEU A 48 8.89 16.46 6.78
CA LEU A 48 8.89 17.80 7.38
C LEU A 48 10.21 18.09 8.07
N LYS A 49 10.73 17.15 8.88
CA LYS A 49 12.05 17.29 9.52
C LYS A 49 13.16 17.46 8.48
N LEU A 50 13.10 16.71 7.37
CA LEU A 50 14.04 16.88 6.27
C LEU A 50 13.96 18.28 5.65
N GLN A 51 12.73 18.80 5.46
CA GLN A 51 12.52 20.16 4.96
C GLN A 51 13.08 21.22 5.92
N GLU A 52 12.94 21.02 7.23
CA GLU A 52 13.51 21.90 8.25
C GLU A 52 15.03 21.98 8.14
N LEU A 53 15.73 20.83 7.98
CA LEU A 53 17.18 20.80 7.78
C LEU A 53 17.61 21.55 6.51
N TYR A 54 16.83 21.47 5.43
CA TYR A 54 17.10 22.23 4.20
C TYR A 54 16.80 23.74 4.32
N ALA A 55 16.11 24.17 5.36
CA ALA A 55 15.79 25.57 5.62
C ALA A 55 16.82 26.27 6.52
N GLU A 56 17.81 25.54 7.05
CA GLU A 56 18.88 26.09 7.88
C GLU A 56 19.87 26.95 7.07
N ASP A 57 20.53 27.89 7.75
CA ASP A 57 21.50 28.81 7.12
C ASP A 57 22.78 28.08 6.67
N GLU A 58 23.17 27.01 7.36
CA GLU A 58 24.29 26.15 7.01
C GLU A 58 23.79 24.70 6.90
N LEU A 59 24.06 24.06 5.76
CA LEU A 59 23.58 22.71 5.50
C LEU A 59 24.58 21.66 6.00
N ASP A 60 24.14 20.82 6.94
CA ASP A 60 24.88 19.61 7.32
C ASP A 60 24.48 18.43 6.45
N ALA A 61 25.41 17.97 5.60
CA ALA A 61 25.16 16.85 4.70
C ALA A 61 24.96 15.51 5.44
N GLY A 62 25.53 15.33 6.63
CA GLY A 62 25.33 14.15 7.45
C GLY A 62 23.90 14.08 7.98
N ASP A 63 23.44 15.14 8.64
CA ASP A 63 22.08 15.21 9.21
C ASP A 63 21.01 15.08 8.13
N ILE A 64 21.22 15.73 6.97
CA ILE A 64 20.32 15.62 5.82
C ILE A 64 20.25 14.18 5.29
N ASN A 65 21.39 13.49 5.14
CA ASN A 65 21.41 12.12 4.65
C ASN A 65 20.76 11.16 5.65
N ASP A 66 21.04 11.33 6.94
CA ASP A 66 20.43 10.51 8.00
C ASP A 66 18.92 10.70 8.06
N GLN A 67 18.43 11.94 7.90
CA GLN A 67 17.01 12.23 7.88
C GLN A 67 16.33 11.73 6.58
N GLN A 68 17.02 11.84 5.44
CA GLN A 68 16.57 11.28 4.17
C GLN A 68 16.46 9.74 4.23
N GLN A 69 17.36 9.07 4.95
CA GLN A 69 17.31 7.62 5.16
C GLN A 69 16.04 7.22 5.94
N LYS A 70 15.66 7.95 6.98
CA LYS A 70 14.40 7.67 7.71
C LYS A 70 13.17 7.77 6.81
N VAL A 71 13.14 8.74 5.91
CA VAL A 71 12.05 8.84 4.89
C VAL A 71 12.03 7.60 4.01
N PHE A 72 13.19 7.11 3.57
CA PHE A 72 13.29 5.90 2.76
C PHE A 72 12.90 4.63 3.52
N ASP A 73 13.24 4.53 4.80
CA ASP A 73 12.87 3.39 5.63
C ASP A 73 11.34 3.25 5.73
N VAL A 74 10.60 4.36 5.91
CA VAL A 74 9.12 4.34 5.92
C VAL A 74 8.55 3.97 4.54
N ILE A 75 9.15 4.46 3.45
CA ILE A 75 8.73 4.09 2.08
C ILE A 75 8.94 2.59 1.83
N LYS A 76 10.05 2.04 2.34
CA LYS A 76 10.35 0.62 2.26
C LYS A 76 9.30 -0.19 3.02
N GLU A 77 8.95 0.19 4.24
CA GLU A 77 7.94 -0.49 5.05
C GLU A 77 6.55 -0.47 4.38
N ILE A 78 6.15 0.68 3.80
CA ILE A 78 4.94 0.78 2.97
C ILE A 78 4.98 -0.23 1.82
N THR A 79 6.12 -0.35 1.13
CA THR A 79 6.28 -1.27 -0.01
C THR A 79 6.19 -2.72 0.45
N GLU A 80 6.81 -3.06 1.59
CA GLU A 80 6.78 -4.40 2.17
C GLU A 80 5.34 -4.82 2.52
N LEU A 81 4.59 -3.97 3.23
CA LEU A 81 3.17 -4.24 3.55
C LEU A 81 2.30 -4.39 2.30
N GLN A 82 2.52 -3.53 1.29
CA GLN A 82 1.80 -3.66 0.03
C GLN A 82 2.10 -4.99 -0.63
N VAL A 83 3.37 -5.41 -0.70
CA VAL A 83 3.81 -6.69 -1.28
C VAL A 83 3.19 -7.87 -0.53
N GLU A 84 3.21 -7.85 0.80
CA GLU A 84 2.62 -8.88 1.66
C GLU A 84 1.10 -9.02 1.39
N ALA A 85 0.36 -7.91 1.39
CA ALA A 85 -1.06 -7.93 1.05
C ALA A 85 -1.33 -8.46 -0.37
N GLN A 86 -0.44 -8.20 -1.35
CA GLN A 86 -0.58 -8.81 -2.69
C GLN A 86 -0.38 -10.32 -2.65
N GLN A 87 0.57 -10.80 -1.85
CA GLN A 87 0.84 -12.23 -1.70
C GLN A 87 -0.35 -12.93 -1.04
N ASP A 88 -0.86 -12.37 0.07
CA ASP A 88 -2.01 -12.92 0.78
C ASP A 88 -3.22 -13.04 -0.14
N ILE A 89 -3.53 -11.99 -0.92
CA ILE A 89 -4.65 -12.05 -1.86
C ILE A 89 -4.38 -13.08 -2.97
N ARG A 90 -3.15 -13.19 -3.49
CA ARG A 90 -2.81 -14.22 -4.50
C ARG A 90 -2.94 -15.64 -3.97
N ASP A 91 -2.80 -15.86 -2.66
CA ASP A 91 -2.93 -17.16 -2.03
C ASP A 91 -4.39 -17.59 -1.87
N LEU A 92 -5.32 -16.64 -1.82
CA LEU A 92 -6.78 -16.89 -1.86
C LEU A 92 -7.27 -17.32 -3.25
N LEU A 93 -6.53 -16.98 -4.31
CA LEU A 93 -6.93 -17.23 -5.68
C LEU A 93 -6.64 -18.66 -6.14
N THR A 94 -7.54 -19.18 -6.97
CA THR A 94 -7.27 -20.42 -7.73
C THR A 94 -6.16 -20.20 -8.76
N SER A 95 -5.57 -21.28 -9.27
CA SER A 95 -4.54 -21.20 -10.32
C SER A 95 -5.04 -20.54 -11.60
N GLU A 96 -6.32 -20.71 -11.94
CA GLU A 96 -6.94 -20.05 -13.10
C GLU A 96 -7.08 -18.55 -12.86
N GLN A 97 -7.64 -18.15 -11.70
CA GLN A 97 -7.75 -16.74 -11.31
C GLN A 97 -6.39 -16.04 -11.25
N ARG A 98 -5.34 -16.70 -10.72
CA ARG A 98 -3.96 -16.16 -10.74
C ARG A 98 -3.43 -15.94 -12.16
N THR A 99 -3.75 -16.84 -13.08
CA THR A 99 -3.34 -16.72 -14.49
C THR A 99 -4.06 -15.56 -15.17
N GLN A 100 -5.36 -15.40 -14.92
CA GLN A 100 -6.15 -14.27 -15.41
C GLN A 100 -5.61 -12.95 -14.85
N LEU A 101 -5.30 -12.93 -13.55
CA LEU A 101 -4.72 -11.78 -12.89
C LEU A 101 -3.38 -11.36 -13.52
N GLN A 102 -2.48 -12.31 -13.78
CA GLN A 102 -1.19 -12.04 -14.42
C GLN A 102 -1.35 -11.47 -15.83
N ARG A 103 -2.37 -11.89 -16.58
CA ARG A 103 -2.67 -11.37 -17.92
C ARG A 103 -3.26 -9.97 -17.92
N SER A 104 -4.05 -9.63 -16.90
CA SER A 104 -4.66 -8.28 -16.77
C SER A 104 -3.64 -7.18 -16.46
N GLY A 105 -2.49 -7.52 -15.87
CA GLY A 105 -1.54 -6.54 -15.34
C GLY A 105 -2.08 -5.70 -14.17
N GLY A 106 -3.28 -6.04 -13.65
CA GLY A 106 -4.11 -5.15 -12.82
C GLY A 106 -3.65 -4.92 -11.38
N TRP A 107 -2.68 -5.67 -10.86
CA TRP A 107 -2.27 -5.57 -9.46
C TRP A 107 -1.18 -4.53 -9.16
N LEU A 108 -0.50 -4.00 -10.19
CA LEU A 108 0.62 -3.07 -9.99
C LEU A 108 0.19 -1.66 -9.53
N MET A 109 -1.10 -1.42 -9.28
CA MET A 109 -1.65 -0.08 -9.05
C MET A 109 -2.66 -0.06 -7.89
N LEU A 110 -2.34 -0.69 -6.75
CA LEU A 110 -2.99 -0.31 -5.48
C LEU A 110 -2.39 1.03 -5.02
N ASN A 111 -2.86 2.12 -5.63
CA ASN A 111 -2.56 3.50 -5.21
C ASN A 111 -3.59 4.00 -4.19
#